data_AF-A0A0F9KLV3-F1
#
_entry.id   AF-A0A0F9KLV3-F1
#
_cell.length_a   1.000
_cell.length_b   1.000
_cell.length_c   1.000
_cell.angle_alpha   90.00
_cell.angle_beta   90.00
_cell.angle_gamma   90.00
#
_symmetry.space_group_name_H-M   'P 1'
#
loop_
_entity.id
_entity.type
_entity.pdbx_description
1 polymer ?
#
loop_
_entity_poly.entity_id
_entity_poly.type
_entity_poly.pdbx_seq_one_letter_code
_entity_poly.pdbx_strand_id
1 'polypeptide(L)'
;MESIYSEVEAEKFVKHYPDVTRALALRTYTSRLMGADPNLVLHGGGNTSVKVRQKNIIGEEQEVLFVKGSGVDLVDIEPDDFVALDLAFLRKLRTLESLEDEEMESQMQIHKLHTSPLNPSVEALLHAFLPHRYVDHTHADSVLVLTNQPEGPDLIHRPNTKITVSWRPLSLLTTGFSPLPRMQKHHTSE
;
A
#
# COMPACT_ATOMS: atom_id res chain seq x y z
N MET A 1 3.25 -19.87 10.52
CA MET A 1 3.23 -18.50 11.06
C MET A 1 1.97 -18.35 11.87
N GLU A 2 2.09 -17.96 13.14
CA GLU A 2 0.96 -17.71 14.02
C GLU A 2 0.71 -16.20 14.10
N SER A 3 -0.55 -15.80 14.25
CA SER A 3 -0.89 -14.40 14.43
C SER A 3 -0.50 -13.95 15.83
N ILE A 4 0.27 -12.87 15.92
CA ILE A 4 0.64 -12.21 17.19
C ILE A 4 -0.29 -11.05 17.56
N TYR A 5 -1.40 -10.90 16.84
CA TYR A 5 -2.39 -9.86 17.10
C TYR A 5 -3.07 -10.07 18.46
N SER A 6 -3.16 -9.02 19.26
CA SER A 6 -3.87 -9.02 20.54
C SER A 6 -4.89 -7.88 20.58
N GLU A 7 -6.17 -8.22 20.72
CA GLU A 7 -7.25 -7.23 20.87
C GLU A 7 -7.03 -6.33 22.10
N VAL A 8 -6.54 -6.90 23.20
CA VAL A 8 -6.29 -6.16 24.45
C VAL A 8 -5.18 -5.12 24.24
N GLU A 9 -4.09 -5.49 23.57
CA GLU A 9 -3.00 -4.56 23.29
C GLU A 9 -3.40 -3.54 22.23
N ALA A 10 -4.17 -3.94 21.21
CA ALA A 10 -4.72 -3.02 20.21
C ALA A 10 -5.56 -1.91 20.86
N GLU A 11 -6.45 -2.26 21.80
CA GLU A 11 -7.28 -1.28 22.51
C GLU A 11 -6.47 -0.37 23.43
N LYS A 12 -5.42 -0.88 24.08
CA LYS A 12 -4.48 -0.04 24.83
C LYS A 12 -3.74 0.93 23.91
N PHE A 13 -3.31 0.46 22.75
CA PHE A 13 -2.63 1.27 21.74
C PHE A 13 -3.53 2.40 21.23
N VAL A 14 -4.79 2.10 20.91
CA VAL A 14 -5.78 3.14 20.51
C VAL A 14 -5.95 4.20 21.60
N LYS A 15 -6.01 3.82 22.87
CA LYS A 15 -6.14 4.77 23.99
C LYS A 15 -4.89 5.63 24.20
N HIS A 16 -3.72 5.16 23.75
CA HIS A 16 -2.47 5.91 23.86
C HIS A 16 -2.42 7.12 22.90
N TYR A 17 -3.14 7.07 21.78
CA TYR A 17 -3.21 8.15 20.79
C TYR A 17 -4.64 8.72 20.70
N PRO A 18 -5.09 9.53 21.67
CA PRO A 18 -6.45 10.05 21.70
C PRO A 18 -6.76 11.04 20.57
N ASP A 19 -5.73 11.71 20.03
CA ASP A 19 -5.87 12.78 19.05
C ASP A 19 -5.87 12.29 17.60
N VAL A 20 -5.61 10.99 17.38
CA VAL A 20 -5.65 10.38 16.04
C VAL A 20 -6.89 9.51 15.91
N THR A 21 -7.33 9.29 14.67
CA THR A 21 -8.47 8.41 14.44
C THR A 21 -8.15 6.99 14.91
N ARG A 22 -9.14 6.29 15.49
CA ARG A 22 -8.99 4.87 15.91
C ARG A 22 -8.41 4.00 14.79
N ALA A 23 -8.77 4.28 13.55
CA ALA A 23 -8.28 3.53 12.39
C ALA A 23 -6.79 3.73 12.13
N LEU A 24 -6.29 4.96 12.29
CA LEU A 24 -4.87 5.25 12.17
C LEU A 24 -4.08 4.62 13.33
N ALA A 25 -4.55 4.74 14.58
CA ALA A 25 -3.89 4.09 15.72
C ALA A 25 -3.81 2.56 15.57
N LEU A 26 -4.90 1.91 15.13
CA LEU A 26 -4.87 0.48 14.84
C LEU A 26 -3.94 0.13 13.68
N ARG A 27 -3.85 1.00 12.66
CA ARG A 27 -2.91 0.80 11.56
C ARG A 27 -1.48 0.85 12.07
N THR A 28 -1.12 1.84 12.87
CA THR A 28 0.20 1.94 13.50
C THR A 28 0.52 0.69 14.31
N TYR A 29 -0.40 0.22 15.17
CA TYR A 29 -0.22 -1.01 15.94
C TYR A 29 0.07 -2.22 15.04
N THR A 30 -0.76 -2.45 14.03
CA THR A 30 -0.62 -3.61 13.14
C THR A 30 0.60 -3.51 12.23
N SER A 31 1.02 -2.30 11.84
CA SER A 31 2.28 -2.06 11.14
C SER A 31 3.49 -2.45 11.98
N ARG A 32 3.49 -2.14 13.29
CA ARG A 32 4.54 -2.59 14.22
C ARG A 32 4.61 -4.10 14.36
N LEU A 33 3.45 -4.78 14.43
CA LEU A 33 3.42 -6.25 14.44
C LEU A 33 4.06 -6.84 13.18
N MET A 34 3.80 -6.24 12.01
CA MET A 34 4.42 -6.67 10.76
C MET A 34 5.91 -6.39 10.69
N GLY A 35 6.34 -5.19 11.11
CA GLY A 35 7.75 -4.80 11.13
C GLY A 35 8.59 -5.61 12.12
N ALA A 36 7.97 -6.13 13.19
CA ALA A 36 8.62 -7.00 14.16
C ALA A 36 8.91 -8.43 13.62
N ASP A 37 8.29 -8.84 12.51
CA ASP A 37 8.55 -10.16 11.91
C ASP A 37 9.50 -10.04 10.69
N PRO A 38 10.77 -10.47 10.83
CA PRO A 38 11.75 -10.39 9.75
C PRO A 38 11.40 -11.28 8.55
N ASN A 39 10.49 -12.24 8.70
CA ASN A 39 10.03 -13.08 7.58
C ASN A 39 8.98 -12.37 6.72
N LEU A 40 8.35 -11.30 7.22
CA LEU A 40 7.38 -10.48 6.49
C LEU A 40 8.04 -9.24 5.89
N VAL A 41 8.94 -8.60 6.64
CA VAL A 41 9.57 -7.34 6.27
C VAL A 41 11.08 -7.51 6.22
N LEU A 42 11.63 -7.55 5.00
CA LEU A 42 13.07 -7.59 4.78
C LEU A 42 13.63 -6.16 4.69
N HIS A 43 14.66 -5.86 5.49
CA HIS A 43 15.51 -4.66 5.39
C HIS A 43 14.77 -3.31 5.31
N GLY A 44 13.75 -3.10 6.17
CA GLY A 44 12.97 -1.85 6.19
C GLY A 44 12.01 -1.66 5.00
N GLY A 45 11.85 -2.71 4.17
CA GLY A 45 10.90 -2.78 3.08
C GLY A 45 9.44 -2.87 3.55
N GLY A 46 8.52 -3.10 2.61
CA GLY A 46 7.09 -3.13 2.90
C GLY A 46 6.51 -1.76 3.26
N ASN A 47 5.20 -1.66 3.13
CA ASN A 47 4.45 -0.48 3.50
C ASN A 47 2.99 -0.81 3.79
N THR A 48 2.38 0.06 4.56
CA THR A 48 1.01 -0.13 5.05
C THR A 48 0.24 1.15 4.86
N SER A 49 -1.06 1.02 4.63
CA SER A 49 -1.97 2.16 4.60
C SER A 49 -3.30 1.88 5.29
N VAL A 50 -3.98 2.98 5.62
CA VAL A 50 -5.37 2.97 6.04
C VAL A 50 -6.15 4.11 5.37
N LYS A 51 -7.38 3.79 4.95
CA LYS A 51 -8.33 4.73 4.39
C LYS A 51 -9.31 5.20 5.46
N VAL A 52 -9.49 6.50 5.56
CA VAL A 52 -10.35 7.13 6.58
C VAL A 52 -11.23 8.19 5.92
N ARG A 53 -12.46 8.33 6.40
CA ARG A 53 -13.31 9.48 6.09
C ARG A 53 -13.24 10.45 7.25
N GLN A 54 -12.92 11.71 6.97
CA GLN A 54 -12.83 12.77 7.97
C GLN A 54 -13.26 14.11 7.36
N LYS A 55 -13.64 15.07 8.21
CA LYS A 55 -13.94 16.42 7.77
C LYS A 55 -12.67 17.21 7.48
N ASN A 56 -12.68 18.01 6.42
CA ASN A 56 -11.64 19.01 6.16
C ASN A 56 -11.87 20.28 7.02
N ILE A 57 -10.98 21.26 6.90
CA ILE A 57 -11.02 22.51 7.70
C ILE A 57 -12.27 23.38 7.43
N ILE A 58 -12.97 23.16 6.31
CA ILE A 58 -14.22 23.84 5.97
C ILE A 58 -15.46 22.99 6.29
N GLY A 59 -15.28 21.82 6.90
CA GLY A 59 -16.35 20.96 7.40
C GLY A 59 -16.92 19.93 6.41
N GLU A 60 -16.32 19.78 5.24
CA GLU A 60 -16.74 18.81 4.22
C GLU A 60 -16.10 17.44 4.45
N GLU A 61 -16.85 16.37 4.18
CA GLU A 61 -16.34 15.00 4.24
C GLU A 61 -15.35 14.74 3.09
N GLN A 62 -14.16 14.25 3.41
CA GLN A 62 -13.14 13.84 2.46
C GLN A 62 -12.62 12.43 2.75
N GLU A 63 -12.23 11.70 1.70
CA GLU A 63 -11.57 10.41 1.83
C GLU A 63 -10.05 10.60 1.85
N VAL A 64 -9.41 10.09 2.89
CA VAL A 64 -7.98 10.26 3.14
C VAL A 64 -7.28 8.91 3.13
N LEU A 65 -6.18 8.84 2.39
CA LEU A 65 -5.24 7.72 2.46
C LEU A 65 -4.09 8.12 3.39
N PHE A 66 -3.97 7.45 4.52
CA PHE A 66 -2.76 7.50 5.36
C PHE A 66 -1.85 6.36 4.93
N VAL A 67 -0.69 6.69 4.37
CA VAL A 67 0.31 5.71 3.90
C VAL A 67 1.65 5.94 4.57
N LYS A 68 2.37 4.87 4.90
CA LYS A 68 3.74 4.93 5.45
C LYS A 68 4.60 5.92 4.65
N GLY A 69 5.31 6.80 5.36
CA GLY A 69 6.35 7.65 4.81
C GLY A 69 7.59 6.86 4.32
N SER A 70 8.20 7.34 3.25
CA SER A 70 9.45 6.80 2.72
C SER A 70 10.58 6.97 3.74
N GLY A 71 11.35 5.90 3.96
CA GLY A 71 12.48 5.88 4.90
C GLY A 71 12.12 5.53 6.36
N VAL A 72 10.84 5.39 6.70
CA VAL A 72 10.40 4.99 8.05
C VAL A 72 10.44 3.46 8.20
N ASP A 73 10.87 2.93 9.34
CA ASP A 73 10.76 1.49 9.61
C ASP A 73 9.36 1.17 10.19
N LEU A 74 8.79 0.03 9.79
CA LEU A 74 7.49 -0.39 10.31
C LEU A 74 7.56 -0.81 11.79
N VAL A 75 8.73 -1.24 12.28
CA VAL A 75 8.89 -1.76 13.65
C VAL A 75 8.63 -0.69 14.72
N ASP A 76 8.94 0.56 14.45
CA ASP A 76 8.82 1.70 15.37
C ASP A 76 7.92 2.83 14.84
N ILE A 77 7.29 2.66 13.67
CA ILE A 77 6.38 3.64 13.06
C ILE A 77 5.37 4.23 14.06
N GLU A 78 5.21 5.56 14.01
CA GLU A 78 4.25 6.34 14.77
C GLU A 78 3.10 6.85 13.87
N PRO A 79 1.96 7.34 14.41
CA PRO A 79 0.90 7.90 13.58
C PRO A 79 1.34 9.04 12.66
N ASP A 80 2.28 9.88 13.12
CA ASP A 80 2.80 11.04 12.36
C ASP A 80 3.70 10.63 11.18
N ASP A 81 4.16 9.38 11.16
CA ASP A 81 4.94 8.83 10.06
C ASP A 81 4.07 8.40 8.87
N PHE A 82 2.73 8.46 9.01
CA PHE A 82 1.81 8.25 7.90
C PHE A 82 1.52 9.57 7.19
N VAL A 83 1.86 9.63 5.91
CA VAL A 83 1.55 10.75 5.04
C VAL A 83 0.08 10.68 4.61
N ALA A 84 -0.67 11.76 4.84
CA ALA A 84 -2.06 11.89 4.46
C ALA A 84 -2.21 12.43 3.03
N LEU A 85 -2.88 11.66 2.16
CA LEU A 85 -3.12 11.99 0.75
C LEU A 85 -4.61 12.07 0.44
N ASP A 86 -4.99 12.93 -0.51
CA ASP A 86 -6.35 13.00 -1.08
C ASP A 86 -6.66 11.71 -1.88
N LEU A 87 -7.38 10.77 -1.26
CA LEU A 87 -7.70 9.49 -1.89
C LEU A 87 -8.63 9.65 -3.09
N ALA A 88 -9.54 10.64 -3.06
CA ALA A 88 -10.49 10.85 -4.13
C ALA A 88 -9.77 11.33 -5.40
N PHE A 89 -8.78 12.20 -5.25
CA PHE A 89 -7.91 12.59 -6.36
C PHE A 89 -7.05 11.43 -6.85
N LEU A 90 -6.34 10.73 -5.95
CA LEU A 90 -5.45 9.63 -6.37
C LEU A 90 -6.19 8.56 -7.19
N ARG A 91 -7.43 8.22 -6.82
CA ARG A 91 -8.25 7.26 -7.58
C ARG A 91 -8.54 7.72 -9.01
N LYS A 92 -8.62 9.03 -9.28
CA LYS A 92 -8.81 9.55 -10.64
C LYS A 92 -7.58 9.31 -11.50
N LEU A 93 -6.37 9.27 -10.93
CA LEU A 93 -5.15 8.96 -11.70
C LEU A 93 -5.24 7.60 -12.41
N ARG A 94 -6.06 6.66 -11.89
CA ARG A 94 -6.32 5.36 -12.53
C ARG A 94 -6.93 5.47 -13.94
N THR A 95 -7.47 6.62 -14.34
CA THR A 95 -8.00 6.81 -15.70
C THR A 95 -6.92 7.08 -16.74
N LEU A 96 -5.69 7.37 -16.30
CA LEU A 96 -4.55 7.59 -17.19
C LEU A 96 -4.10 6.26 -17.80
N GLU A 97 -3.67 6.28 -19.06
CA GLU A 97 -3.06 5.12 -19.70
C GLU A 97 -1.63 4.88 -19.19
N SER A 98 -0.92 5.96 -18.88
CA SER A 98 0.44 5.97 -18.33
C SER A 98 0.65 7.20 -17.45
N LEU A 99 1.58 7.09 -16.51
CA LEU A 99 2.03 8.17 -15.64
C LEU A 99 3.53 7.98 -15.41
N GLU A 100 4.34 8.95 -15.82
CA GLU A 100 5.79 8.91 -15.62
C GLU A 100 6.12 9.05 -14.12
N ASP A 101 7.23 8.44 -13.68
CA ASP A 101 7.59 8.40 -12.26
C ASP A 101 7.73 9.80 -11.64
N GLU A 102 8.37 10.75 -12.34
CA GLU A 102 8.53 12.14 -11.88
C GLU A 102 7.19 12.86 -11.71
N GLU A 103 6.24 12.62 -12.62
CA GLU A 103 4.90 13.18 -12.53
C GLU A 103 4.11 12.49 -11.42
N MET A 104 4.23 11.16 -11.27
CA MET A 104 3.62 10.43 -10.16
C MET A 104 4.08 10.99 -8.81
N GLU A 105 5.39 11.17 -8.62
CA GLU A 105 5.96 11.76 -7.42
C GLU A 105 5.43 13.17 -7.19
N SER A 106 5.39 14.01 -8.24
CA SER A 106 4.85 15.36 -8.18
C SER A 106 3.38 15.39 -7.75
N GLN A 107 2.54 14.54 -8.34
CA GLN A 107 1.12 14.43 -7.98
C GLN A 107 0.94 13.96 -6.54
N MET A 108 1.77 13.04 -6.05
CA MET A 108 1.76 12.64 -4.64
C MET A 108 2.12 13.80 -3.70
N GLN A 109 3.02 14.70 -4.09
CA GLN A 109 3.36 15.89 -3.29
C GLN A 109 2.23 16.92 -3.29
N ILE A 110 1.69 17.22 -4.48
CA ILE A 110 0.61 18.21 -4.66
C ILE A 110 -0.62 17.84 -3.83
N HIS A 111 -0.92 16.54 -3.73
CA HIS A 111 -2.12 16.04 -3.07
C HIS A 111 -1.92 15.57 -1.62
N LYS A 112 -0.85 16.03 -0.95
CA LYS A 112 -0.73 15.93 0.51
C LYS A 112 -1.75 16.84 1.20
N LEU A 113 -2.44 16.31 2.22
CA LEU A 113 -3.45 17.07 2.98
C LEU A 113 -2.87 17.86 4.15
N HIS A 114 -1.67 17.49 4.60
CA HIS A 114 -0.97 18.13 5.72
C HIS A 114 0.50 18.31 5.38
N THR A 115 1.13 19.29 6.01
CA THR A 115 2.58 19.48 5.94
C THR A 115 3.26 18.31 6.66
N SER A 116 3.79 17.37 5.90
CA SER A 116 4.66 16.31 6.39
C SER A 116 6.06 16.47 5.79
N PRO A 117 7.13 16.38 6.60
CA PRO A 117 8.50 16.38 6.10
C PRO A 117 8.83 15.09 5.32
N LEU A 118 8.00 14.05 5.46
CA LEU A 118 8.17 12.78 4.80
C LEU A 118 7.53 12.79 3.41
N ASN A 119 8.16 12.10 2.47
CA ASN A 119 7.52 11.71 1.22
C ASN A 119 6.65 10.48 1.46
N PRO A 120 5.48 10.35 0.81
CA PRO A 120 4.71 9.12 0.88
C PRO A 120 5.51 7.96 0.25
N SER A 121 5.15 6.71 0.57
CA SER A 121 5.69 5.55 -0.13
C SER A 121 5.51 5.69 -1.66
N VAL A 122 6.53 5.31 -2.43
CA VAL A 122 6.46 5.24 -3.90
C VAL A 122 5.38 4.29 -4.42
N GLU A 123 4.93 3.34 -3.58
CA GLU A 123 3.85 2.40 -3.90
C GLU A 123 2.45 2.93 -3.47
N ALA A 124 2.32 4.20 -3.07
CA ALA A 124 1.05 4.74 -2.55
C ALA A 124 -0.14 4.57 -3.52
N LEU A 125 0.08 4.60 -4.84
CA LEU A 125 -1.00 4.38 -5.81
C LEU A 125 -1.56 2.95 -5.78
N LEU A 126 -0.72 1.94 -5.51
CA LEU A 126 -1.19 0.55 -5.28
C LEU A 126 -2.20 0.53 -4.13
N HIS A 127 -1.86 1.20 -3.03
CA HIS A 127 -2.74 1.33 -1.86
C HIS A 127 -4.02 2.08 -2.18
N ALA A 128 -3.95 3.16 -2.97
CA ALA A 128 -5.11 3.95 -3.36
C ALA A 128 -6.12 3.15 -4.22
N PHE A 129 -5.61 2.28 -5.10
CA PHE A 129 -6.43 1.55 -6.08
C PHE A 129 -7.08 0.27 -5.53
N LEU A 130 -6.55 -0.29 -4.43
CA LEU A 130 -7.16 -1.43 -3.77
C LEU A 130 -8.40 -1.02 -2.96
N PRO A 131 -9.56 -1.68 -3.16
CA PRO A 131 -10.84 -1.30 -2.57
C PRO A 131 -11.01 -1.76 -1.11
N HIS A 132 -9.92 -1.82 -0.35
CA HIS A 132 -9.91 -2.25 1.04
C HIS A 132 -9.44 -1.12 1.96
N ARG A 133 -10.02 -1.06 3.16
CA ARG A 133 -9.73 0.01 4.13
C ARG A 133 -8.29 -0.03 4.60
N TYR A 134 -7.81 -1.20 4.98
CA TYR A 134 -6.43 -1.45 5.39
C TYR A 134 -5.76 -2.21 4.26
N VAL A 135 -4.54 -1.81 3.90
CA VAL A 135 -3.73 -2.49 2.90
C VAL A 135 -2.33 -2.68 3.47
N ASP A 136 -1.87 -3.93 3.40
CA ASP A 136 -0.55 -4.37 3.81
C ASP A 136 0.22 -4.77 2.56
N HIS A 137 1.46 -4.31 2.47
CA HIS A 137 2.40 -4.71 1.43
C HIS A 137 3.69 -5.15 2.09
N THR A 138 4.12 -6.37 1.76
CA THR A 138 5.25 -7.04 2.38
C THR A 138 6.13 -7.66 1.32
N HIS A 139 7.41 -7.77 1.61
CA HIS A 139 8.35 -8.56 0.80
C HIS A 139 8.64 -9.86 1.52
N ALA A 140 7.59 -10.63 1.83
CA ALA A 140 7.72 -11.84 2.62
C ALA A 140 8.60 -12.87 1.90
N ASP A 141 9.66 -13.32 2.57
CA ASP A 141 10.69 -14.19 1.96
C ASP A 141 10.07 -15.47 1.39
N SER A 142 9.18 -16.09 2.16
CA SER A 142 8.46 -17.30 1.74
C SER A 142 7.64 -17.11 0.45
N VAL A 143 7.05 -15.94 0.24
CA VAL A 143 6.28 -15.63 -0.98
C VAL A 143 7.25 -15.41 -2.14
N LEU A 144 8.33 -14.64 -1.94
CA LEU A 144 9.34 -14.42 -2.97
C LEU A 144 9.98 -15.73 -3.43
N VAL A 145 10.37 -16.61 -2.48
CA VAL A 145 10.94 -17.93 -2.76
C VAL A 145 9.96 -18.79 -3.54
N LEU A 146 8.68 -18.78 -3.17
CA LEU A 146 7.63 -19.53 -3.86
C LEU A 146 7.40 -19.04 -5.29
N THR A 147 7.33 -17.72 -5.49
CA THR A 147 7.01 -17.11 -6.80
C THR A 147 8.19 -17.07 -7.76
N ASN A 148 9.43 -17.13 -7.26
CA ASN A 148 10.65 -17.13 -8.07
C ASN A 148 11.09 -18.54 -8.53
N GLN A 149 10.27 -19.57 -8.32
CA GLN A 149 10.51 -20.89 -8.91
C GLN A 149 10.10 -20.94 -10.39
N PRO A 150 10.70 -21.80 -11.22
CA PRO A 150 10.26 -22.03 -12.60
C PRO A 150 8.77 -22.38 -12.69
N GLU A 151 8.25 -23.16 -11.74
CA GLU A 151 6.85 -23.55 -11.63
C GLU A 151 6.04 -22.64 -10.68
N GLY A 152 6.56 -21.45 -10.34
CA GLY A 152 5.94 -20.50 -9.41
C GLY A 152 4.44 -20.28 -9.65
N PRO A 153 3.98 -20.02 -10.90
CA PRO A 153 2.55 -19.90 -11.21
C PRO A 153 1.72 -21.13 -10.86
N ASP A 154 2.25 -22.35 -11.01
CA ASP A 154 1.52 -23.57 -10.65
C ASP A 154 1.53 -23.82 -9.13
N LEU A 155 2.64 -23.46 -8.47
CA LEU A 155 2.82 -23.63 -7.03
C LEU A 155 1.82 -22.78 -6.21
N ILE A 156 1.53 -21.56 -6.67
CA ILE A 156 0.57 -20.67 -6.00
C ILE A 156 -0.88 -21.14 -6.10
N HIS A 157 -1.22 -21.97 -7.09
CA HIS A 157 -2.57 -22.48 -7.31
C HIS A 157 -2.82 -23.87 -6.70
N ARG A 158 -1.82 -24.45 -6.01
CA ARG A 158 -1.98 -25.77 -5.37
C ARG A 158 -3.03 -25.72 -4.25
N PRO A 159 -3.82 -26.79 -4.05
CA PRO A 159 -4.92 -26.82 -3.07
C PRO A 159 -4.50 -26.53 -1.62
N ASN A 160 -3.23 -26.83 -1.29
CA ASN A 160 -2.69 -26.62 0.06
C ASN A 160 -2.06 -25.23 0.23
N THR A 161 -1.94 -24.44 -0.85
CA THR A 161 -1.49 -23.05 -0.83
C THR A 161 -2.71 -22.16 -0.59
N LYS A 162 -2.94 -21.76 0.67
CA LYS A 162 -4.05 -20.84 1.05
C LYS A 162 -3.71 -19.38 0.74
N ILE A 163 -3.28 -19.11 -0.49
CA ILE A 163 -3.04 -17.74 -0.97
C ILE A 163 -4.00 -17.51 -2.14
N THR A 164 -4.95 -16.60 -1.98
CA THR A 164 -5.75 -16.12 -3.11
C THR A 164 -4.89 -15.13 -3.89
N VAL A 165 -4.16 -15.64 -4.88
CA VAL A 165 -3.21 -14.85 -5.68
C VAL A 165 -3.89 -14.36 -6.96
N SER A 166 -3.91 -13.04 -7.16
CA SER A 166 -3.99 -12.49 -8.52
C SER A 166 -2.56 -12.40 -9.05
N TRP A 167 -2.10 -13.40 -9.78
CA TRP A 167 -0.74 -13.40 -10.33
C TRP A 167 -0.65 -12.37 -11.46
N ARG A 168 0.37 -11.52 -11.41
CA ARG A 168 0.75 -10.68 -12.52
C ARG A 168 2.24 -10.89 -12.81
N PRO A 169 2.64 -11.10 -14.08
CA PRO A 169 4.03 -11.11 -14.48
C PRO A 169 4.75 -9.85 -13.97
N LEU A 170 6.02 -9.98 -13.57
CA LEU A 170 6.85 -8.84 -13.15
C LEU A 170 6.93 -7.75 -14.23
N SER A 171 6.88 -8.12 -15.51
CA SER A 171 6.81 -7.19 -16.64
C SER A 171 5.54 -6.32 -16.67
N LEU A 172 4.51 -6.70 -15.92
CA LEU A 172 3.26 -5.95 -15.77
C LEU A 172 3.14 -5.24 -14.41
N LEU A 173 4.20 -5.28 -13.59
CA LEU A 173 4.24 -4.77 -12.21
C LEU A 173 5.36 -3.75 -11.96
N THR A 174 6.03 -3.23 -12.99
CA THR A 174 6.90 -2.06 -12.83
C THR A 174 6.07 -0.92 -12.23
N THR A 175 6.64 -0.26 -11.23
CA THR A 175 6.10 0.86 -10.43
C THR A 175 4.93 1.60 -11.07
N GLY A 176 3.78 1.57 -10.40
CA GLY A 176 2.68 2.52 -10.61
C GLY A 176 1.80 2.33 -11.85
N PHE A 177 2.38 2.09 -13.03
CA PHE A 177 1.65 1.99 -14.30
C PHE A 177 2.35 1.03 -15.26
N SER A 178 1.62 0.03 -15.76
CA SER A 178 2.08 -0.81 -16.87
C SER A 178 1.32 -0.40 -18.14
N PRO A 179 1.99 -0.24 -19.29
CA PRO A 179 1.31 0.02 -20.56
C PRO A 179 0.54 -1.23 -20.98
N LEU A 180 -0.76 -1.08 -21.26
CA LEU A 180 -1.59 -2.15 -21.83
C LEU A 180 -0.99 -2.66 -23.16
N PRO A 181 -1.21 -3.94 -23.51
CA PRO A 181 -0.64 -4.52 -24.73
C PRO A 181 -1.12 -3.74 -25.96
N ARG A 182 -0.17 -3.24 -26.76
CA ARG A 182 -0.43 -2.68 -28.09
C ARG A 182 -1.35 -3.63 -28.86
N MET A 183 -2.58 -3.20 -29.15
CA MET A 183 -3.38 -3.86 -30.19
C MET A 183 -2.55 -3.86 -31.46
N GLN A 184 -2.25 -5.07 -31.96
CA GLN A 184 -1.63 -5.25 -33.26
C GLN A 184 -2.46 -4.49 -34.28
N LYS A 185 -1.85 -3.48 -34.91
CA LYS A 185 -2.42 -2.90 -36.12
C LYS A 185 -2.45 -4.00 -37.17
N HIS A 186 -3.64 -4.49 -37.50
CA HIS A 186 -3.82 -5.25 -38.72
C HIS A 186 -3.36 -4.37 -39.89
N HIS A 187 -2.24 -4.72 -40.51
CA HIS A 187 -1.98 -4.34 -41.88
C HIS A 187 -2.97 -5.11 -42.75
N THR A 188 -4.04 -4.44 -43.16
CA THR A 188 -4.71 -4.77 -44.41
C THR A 188 -3.87 -4.17 -45.52
N SER A 189 -3.16 -5.04 -46.23
CA SER A 189 -2.61 -4.77 -47.54
C SER A 189 -3.75 -4.63 -48.55
N GLU A 190 -3.87 -3.45 -49.14
CA GLU A 190 -4.24 -3.21 -50.54
C GLU A 190 -3.35 -2.07 -51.07
#